data_AF-A0A7V9HYP7-F1
#
_entry.id   AF-A0A7V9HYP7-F1
#
_cell.length_a   1.000
_cell.length_b   1.000
_cell.length_c   1.000
_cell.angle_alpha   90.00
_cell.angle_beta   90.00
_cell.angle_gamma   90.00
#
_symmetry.space_group_name_H-M   'P 1'
#
loop_
_entity.id
_entity.type
_entity.pdbx_description
1 polymer ?
#
loop_
_entity_poly.entity_id
_entity_poly.type
_entity_poly.pdbx_seq_one_letter_code
_entity_poly.pdbx_strand_id
1 'polypeptide(L)'
;MKLKATERTALKQDSNFPTSPRRPVALSPLHPFSLSPRLRVFPALLVFSLLVFSSSGFAQGRRSARKGSHSSALPKSMSPEANELVERAIDVICTERRKDPKGSHPIDEMQASPSLPVYSAEAVTGAQRAQRLLPVAKDLVTASIEKLATEYKLQQSKSFTLNMQRAIGRVQSVRKVKPDMASRDNASVFLRRPQTITFGTIFLAGLPSDEAMISVLAHELVHIADGDGESLRSLFRAVGKRASGLIRMRIYEQRAEELTCDLVGAMAARSFVSETPDYSPLPRRISRAVQHNCVEDDEGDEDHLSPRNTIRALLALSPSFAHELVYGQMPSRSIRSN
;
A
#
# COMPACT_ATOMS: atom_id res chain seq x y z
N MET A 1 56.35 22.62 -31.02
CA MET A 1 55.91 23.94 -31.53
C MET A 1 55.30 23.73 -32.92
N LYS A 2 54.02 24.10 -33.08
CA LYS A 2 53.20 24.21 -34.32
C LYS A 2 53.03 22.99 -35.23
N LEU A 3 51.73 22.70 -35.47
CA LEU A 3 51.02 22.05 -36.60
C LEU A 3 49.88 21.22 -35.95
N LYS A 4 48.60 21.23 -36.34
CA LYS A 4 47.93 21.53 -37.60
C LYS A 4 46.44 21.81 -37.34
N ALA A 5 45.82 22.57 -38.23
CA ALA A 5 44.38 22.77 -38.33
C ALA A 5 43.68 21.58 -39.02
N THR A 6 42.46 21.27 -38.59
CA THR A 6 41.45 20.47 -39.33
C THR A 6 40.09 20.90 -38.78
N GLU A 7 39.36 21.78 -39.46
CA GLU A 7 38.35 21.50 -40.50
C GLU A 7 36.96 21.25 -39.88
N ARG A 8 36.10 22.27 -40.04
CA ARG A 8 34.68 22.24 -39.69
C ARG A 8 33.91 21.67 -40.88
N THR A 9 33.17 20.58 -40.67
CA THR A 9 32.19 20.08 -41.64
C THR A 9 30.80 20.23 -41.07
N ALA A 10 29.99 21.05 -41.76
CA ALA A 10 28.58 21.22 -41.53
C ALA A 10 27.82 19.96 -41.97
N LEU A 11 26.91 19.47 -41.13
CA LEU A 11 25.96 18.43 -41.50
C LEU A 11 24.55 19.01 -41.58
N LYS A 12 23.99 18.74 -42.75
CA LYS A 12 22.78 19.23 -43.39
C LYS A 12 21.56 18.57 -42.74
N GLN A 13 20.57 19.39 -42.43
CA GLN A 13 19.31 18.99 -41.83
C GLN A 13 18.31 18.72 -42.97
N ASP A 14 18.11 17.44 -43.31
CA ASP A 14 17.10 17.04 -44.28
C ASP A 14 15.81 16.64 -43.56
N SER A 15 14.83 17.54 -43.62
CA SER A 15 13.45 17.36 -43.19
C SER A 15 12.62 16.79 -44.35
N ASN A 16 12.27 15.50 -44.29
CA ASN A 16 11.29 14.88 -45.17
C ASN A 16 10.24 14.12 -44.34
N PHE A 17 9.13 14.79 -44.03
CA PHE A 17 7.91 14.15 -43.54
C PHE A 17 6.92 14.00 -44.71
N PRO A 18 6.37 12.80 -44.96
CA PRO A 18 5.31 12.62 -45.93
C PRO A 18 3.98 13.16 -45.38
N THR A 19 3.40 14.12 -46.11
CA THR A 19 2.04 14.62 -45.98
C THR A 19 1.05 13.54 -46.41
N SER A 20 0.27 13.02 -45.45
CA SER A 20 -0.89 12.16 -45.74
C SER A 20 -2.18 13.00 -45.78
N PRO A 21 -3.11 12.72 -46.70
CA PRO A 21 -4.26 13.58 -46.96
C PRO A 21 -5.33 13.44 -45.87
N ARG A 22 -5.77 14.59 -45.35
CA ARG A 22 -6.94 14.72 -44.47
C ARG A 22 -8.21 14.29 -45.21
N ARG A 23 -8.91 13.28 -44.69
CA ARG A 23 -10.32 13.04 -45.02
C ARG A 23 -11.20 13.97 -44.16
N PRO A 24 -12.26 14.56 -44.73
CA PRO A 24 -13.22 15.35 -43.97
C PRO A 24 -14.09 14.42 -43.12
N VAL A 25 -14.07 14.61 -41.80
CA VAL A 25 -15.07 14.02 -40.90
C VAL A 25 -16.29 14.93 -40.92
N ALA A 26 -17.41 14.37 -41.36
CA ALA A 26 -18.71 15.03 -41.38
C ALA A 26 -19.16 15.40 -39.96
N LEU A 27 -19.45 16.68 -39.77
CA LEU A 27 -20.22 17.20 -38.64
C LEU A 27 -21.64 16.62 -38.72
N SER A 28 -22.05 15.90 -37.68
CA SER A 28 -23.45 15.56 -37.45
C SER A 28 -24.07 16.54 -36.43
N PRO A 29 -25.38 16.82 -36.55
CA PRO A 29 -26.00 18.00 -35.98
C PRO A 29 -26.33 17.83 -34.50
N LEU A 30 -26.28 18.95 -33.80
CA LEU A 30 -26.87 19.19 -32.49
C LEU A 30 -28.39 18.93 -32.56
N HIS A 31 -28.88 17.99 -31.73
CA HIS A 31 -30.30 17.92 -31.39
C HIS A 31 -30.52 18.43 -29.95
N PRO A 32 -31.42 19.41 -29.76
CA PRO A 32 -31.80 19.91 -28.44
C PRO A 32 -32.86 19.01 -27.82
N PHE A 33 -32.60 18.40 -26.67
CA PHE A 33 -33.64 17.75 -25.88
C PHE A 33 -34.16 18.69 -24.79
N SER A 34 -35.22 19.40 -25.18
CA SER A 34 -36.45 19.71 -24.44
C SER A 34 -36.47 19.40 -22.93
N LEU A 35 -36.39 20.45 -22.13
CA LEU A 35 -36.93 20.52 -20.77
C LEU A 35 -38.46 20.56 -20.83
N SER A 36 -39.13 19.77 -19.98
CA SER A 36 -40.48 20.07 -19.52
C SER A 36 -40.73 19.50 -18.12
N PRO A 37 -41.37 20.26 -17.22
CA PRO A 37 -41.58 19.89 -15.82
C PRO A 37 -42.87 19.08 -15.67
N ARG A 38 -42.88 18.08 -14.78
CA ARG A 38 -44.11 17.55 -14.22
C ARG A 38 -44.06 17.55 -12.70
N LEU A 39 -44.58 18.66 -12.19
CA LEU A 39 -45.30 18.82 -10.94
C LEU A 39 -46.18 17.58 -10.66
N ARG A 40 -45.98 16.92 -9.53
CA ARG A 40 -47.04 16.15 -8.85
C ARG A 40 -47.02 16.47 -7.37
N VAL A 41 -47.95 17.34 -7.03
CA VAL A 41 -48.48 17.58 -5.68
C VAL A 41 -49.28 16.34 -5.28
N PHE A 42 -49.06 15.82 -4.08
CA PHE A 42 -50.08 15.07 -3.34
C PHE A 42 -50.07 15.53 -1.87
N PRO A 43 -51.21 16.00 -1.33
CA PRO A 43 -51.33 16.48 0.03
C PRO A 43 -51.86 15.41 1.00
N ALA A 44 -51.42 15.55 2.24
CA ALA A 44 -52.17 15.52 3.50
C ALA A 44 -52.87 14.24 4.02
N LEU A 45 -52.71 14.10 5.35
CA LEU A 45 -53.60 13.56 6.38
C LEU A 45 -53.60 12.04 6.64
N LEU A 46 -53.00 11.64 7.77
CA LEU A 46 -53.83 11.32 8.94
C LEU A 46 -53.07 11.46 10.27
N VAL A 47 -53.69 12.24 11.15
CA VAL A 47 -53.43 12.42 12.58
C VAL A 47 -54.18 11.32 13.35
N PHE A 48 -53.68 10.95 14.54
CA PHE A 48 -54.28 10.22 15.69
C PHE A 48 -53.34 9.08 16.11
N SER A 49 -52.95 8.85 17.37
CA SER A 49 -53.13 9.55 18.64
C SER A 49 -52.19 8.92 19.67
N LEU A 50 -51.87 9.73 20.68
CA LEU A 50 -51.30 9.37 21.98
C LEU A 50 -51.94 8.11 22.59
N LEU A 51 -51.13 7.22 23.15
CA LEU A 51 -51.48 6.50 24.38
C LEU A 51 -50.25 6.32 25.27
N VAL A 52 -50.38 6.95 26.43
CA VAL A 52 -49.62 6.80 27.66
C VAL A 52 -49.76 5.36 28.17
N PHE A 53 -48.65 4.69 28.47
CA PHE A 53 -48.60 3.67 29.51
C PHE A 53 -47.28 3.78 30.26
N SER A 54 -47.32 4.52 31.37
CA SER A 54 -46.44 4.31 32.50
C SER A 54 -46.99 3.14 33.31
N SER A 55 -46.13 2.19 33.70
CA SER A 55 -45.86 1.78 35.09
C SER A 55 -45.46 0.31 35.23
N SER A 56 -44.48 0.10 36.12
CA SER A 56 -44.29 -1.10 36.97
C SER A 56 -43.50 -2.29 36.40
N GLY A 57 -42.17 -2.15 36.47
CA GLY A 57 -41.30 -2.96 37.35
C GLY A 57 -41.31 -4.49 37.22
N PHE A 58 -40.14 -5.06 36.95
CA PHE A 58 -39.65 -6.27 37.62
C PHE A 58 -38.11 -6.34 37.61
N ALA A 59 -37.54 -6.49 38.81
CA ALA A 59 -36.30 -7.16 39.16
C ALA A 59 -34.96 -6.73 38.51
N GLN A 60 -34.32 -5.70 39.07
CA GLN A 60 -32.85 -5.62 39.10
C GLN A 60 -32.31 -6.72 40.02
N GLY A 61 -32.03 -7.89 39.44
CA GLY A 61 -31.18 -8.88 40.08
C GLY A 61 -29.78 -8.31 40.26
N ARG A 62 -29.39 -8.05 41.51
CA ARG A 62 -28.00 -7.78 41.95
C ARG A 62 -27.11 -8.92 41.45
N ARG A 63 -26.53 -8.78 40.25
CA ARG A 63 -25.36 -9.57 39.87
C ARG A 63 -24.16 -8.95 40.58
N SER A 64 -23.78 -9.64 41.64
CA SER A 64 -22.49 -9.57 42.34
C SER A 64 -21.39 -9.11 41.39
N ALA A 65 -20.87 -7.90 41.66
CA ALA A 65 -19.64 -7.41 41.09
C ALA A 65 -18.50 -8.31 41.59
N ARG A 66 -18.24 -9.39 40.86
CA ARG A 66 -16.95 -10.08 40.96
C ARG A 66 -15.89 -9.08 40.52
N LYS A 67 -15.20 -8.51 41.52
CA LYS A 67 -13.85 -7.92 41.40
C LYS A 67 -12.92 -8.97 40.80
N GLY A 68 -12.97 -9.13 39.48
CA GLY A 68 -11.90 -9.71 38.70
C GLY A 68 -10.86 -8.62 38.51
N SER A 69 -9.85 -8.60 39.39
CA SER A 69 -8.61 -7.86 39.15
C SER A 69 -7.90 -8.51 37.97
N HIS A 70 -8.35 -8.22 36.75
CA HIS A 70 -7.55 -8.45 35.57
C HIS A 70 -6.50 -7.35 35.60
N SER A 71 -5.30 -7.72 36.03
CA SER A 71 -4.10 -6.90 35.83
C SER A 71 -4.07 -6.53 34.36
N SER A 72 -4.45 -5.30 34.03
CA SER A 72 -4.25 -4.70 32.73
C SER A 72 -2.75 -4.48 32.61
N ALA A 73 -2.02 -5.56 32.38
CA ALA A 73 -0.60 -5.51 32.07
C ALA A 73 -0.46 -4.48 30.95
N LEU A 74 0.20 -3.37 31.26
CA LEU A 74 0.44 -2.31 30.31
C LEU A 74 1.06 -2.95 29.05
N PRO A 75 0.61 -2.57 27.85
CA PRO A 75 1.21 -3.05 26.62
C PRO A 75 2.74 -2.94 26.73
N LYS A 76 3.45 -4.06 26.56
CA LYS A 76 4.90 -4.11 26.69
C LYS A 76 5.49 -3.22 25.59
N SER A 77 5.93 -2.03 25.98
CA SER A 77 6.60 -1.11 25.05
C SER A 77 7.94 -1.69 24.62
N MET A 78 8.46 -1.19 23.50
CA MET A 78 9.82 -1.51 23.07
C MET A 78 10.84 -1.19 24.17
N SER A 79 11.93 -1.98 24.23
CA SER A 79 13.08 -1.65 25.07
C SER A 79 13.85 -0.46 24.47
N PRO A 80 14.67 0.24 25.26
CA PRO A 80 15.50 1.34 24.75
C PRO A 80 16.41 0.91 23.58
N GLU A 81 16.99 -0.29 23.66
CA GLU A 81 17.89 -0.84 22.64
C GLU A 81 17.15 -1.14 21.34
N ALA A 82 15.94 -1.69 21.45
CA ALA A 82 15.08 -1.93 20.29
C ALA A 82 14.66 -0.60 19.63
N ASN A 83 14.36 0.43 20.43
CA ASN A 83 14.05 1.75 19.92
C ASN A 83 15.25 2.38 19.19
N GLU A 84 16.45 2.30 19.76
CA GLU A 84 17.68 2.78 19.12
C GLU A 84 17.98 2.05 17.80
N LEU A 85 17.75 0.74 17.74
CA LEU A 85 17.88 -0.03 16.49
C LEU A 85 16.88 0.46 15.43
N VAL A 86 15.63 0.70 15.81
CA VAL A 86 14.59 1.22 14.90
C VAL A 86 14.98 2.60 14.36
N GLU A 87 15.39 3.54 15.21
CA GLU A 87 15.79 4.88 14.76
C GLU A 87 17.01 4.82 13.83
N ARG A 88 18.03 4.00 14.14
CA ARG A 88 19.16 3.78 13.24
C ARG A 88 18.74 3.18 11.89
N ALA A 89 17.81 2.24 11.89
CA ALA A 89 17.30 1.64 10.67
C ALA A 89 16.53 2.67 9.81
N ILE A 90 15.76 3.59 10.43
CA ILE A 90 15.12 4.72 9.72
C ILE A 90 16.18 5.57 9.03
N ASP A 91 17.25 5.95 9.74
CA ASP A 91 18.35 6.76 9.18
C ASP A 91 19.02 6.06 7.99
N VAL A 92 19.21 4.73 8.07
CA VAL A 92 19.74 3.94 6.96
C VAL A 92 18.81 3.98 5.76
N ILE A 93 17.50 3.75 5.93
CA ILE A 93 16.53 3.75 4.83
C ILE A 93 16.60 5.07 4.05
N CYS A 94 16.50 6.20 4.76
CA CYS A 94 16.45 7.50 4.11
C CYS A 94 17.82 7.97 3.60
N THR A 95 18.92 7.50 4.20
CA THR A 95 20.27 7.73 3.67
C THR A 95 20.54 6.91 2.40
N GLU A 96 20.12 5.65 2.36
CA GLU A 96 20.24 4.83 1.16
C GLU A 96 19.39 5.37 0.02
N ARG A 97 18.17 5.90 0.28
CA ARG A 97 17.34 6.56 -0.75
C ARG A 97 18.16 7.59 -1.55
N ARG A 98 18.79 8.52 -0.83
CA ARG A 98 19.52 9.66 -1.43
C ARG A 98 20.71 9.22 -2.29
N LYS A 99 21.25 8.02 -2.04
CA LYS A 99 22.43 7.47 -2.74
C LYS A 99 22.05 6.48 -3.84
N ASP A 100 20.81 6.01 -3.86
CA ASP A 100 20.36 4.94 -4.74
C ASP A 100 19.74 5.49 -6.02
N PRO A 101 20.33 5.27 -7.20
CA PRO A 101 19.72 5.68 -8.47
C PRO A 101 18.41 4.95 -8.78
N LYS A 102 18.09 3.86 -8.06
CA LYS A 102 16.80 3.16 -8.12
C LYS A 102 15.95 3.39 -6.86
N GLY A 103 16.32 4.36 -6.04
CA GLY A 103 15.52 4.75 -4.87
C GLY A 103 14.17 5.30 -5.31
N SER A 104 13.14 5.06 -4.51
CA SER A 104 11.82 5.63 -4.77
C SER A 104 11.84 7.14 -4.59
N HIS A 105 11.01 7.84 -5.36
CA HIS A 105 10.70 9.23 -5.05
C HIS A 105 9.86 9.24 -3.76
N PRO A 106 10.11 10.18 -2.82
CA PRO A 106 9.25 10.43 -1.68
C PRO A 106 7.84 10.82 -2.10
N ILE A 107 6.85 10.47 -1.29
CA ILE A 107 5.44 10.68 -1.64
C ILE A 107 5.08 12.17 -1.74
N ASP A 108 5.66 13.03 -0.90
CA ASP A 108 5.54 14.49 -0.97
C ASP A 108 6.09 15.06 -2.29
N GLU A 109 7.27 14.60 -2.73
CA GLU A 109 7.83 14.94 -4.04
C GLU A 109 6.90 14.49 -5.19
N MET A 110 6.30 13.30 -5.08
CA MET A 110 5.33 12.80 -6.08
C MET A 110 4.02 13.62 -6.08
N GLN A 111 3.54 14.03 -4.91
CA GLN A 111 2.31 14.83 -4.75
C GLN A 111 2.45 16.23 -5.36
N ALA A 112 3.60 16.86 -5.15
CA ALA A 112 3.93 18.16 -5.71
C ALA A 112 4.13 18.12 -7.24
N SER A 113 4.40 16.94 -7.80
CA SER A 113 4.66 16.77 -9.23
C SER A 113 3.38 16.82 -10.08
N PRO A 114 3.42 17.32 -11.32
CA PRO A 114 2.28 17.26 -12.24
C PRO A 114 2.03 15.83 -12.74
N SER A 115 0.76 15.48 -13.02
CA SER A 115 0.42 14.17 -13.58
C SER A 115 1.11 13.96 -14.93
N LEU A 116 1.74 12.80 -15.11
CA LEU A 116 2.30 12.38 -16.39
C LEU A 116 1.20 11.81 -17.30
N PRO A 117 1.21 12.07 -18.63
CA PRO A 117 0.34 11.36 -19.57
C PRO A 117 0.48 9.83 -19.46
N VAL A 118 -0.61 9.08 -19.65
CA VAL A 118 -0.59 7.60 -19.59
C VAL A 118 0.46 6.98 -20.52
N TYR A 119 0.74 7.63 -21.64
CA TYR A 119 1.68 7.17 -22.67
C TYR A 119 3.10 7.75 -22.52
N SER A 120 3.42 8.45 -21.41
CA SER A 120 4.80 8.87 -21.14
C SER A 120 5.71 7.65 -20.99
N ALA A 121 6.99 7.79 -21.34
CA ALA A 121 7.94 6.67 -21.30
C ALA A 121 8.09 6.10 -19.88
N GLU A 122 8.08 6.97 -18.88
CA GLU A 122 8.21 6.66 -17.46
C GLU A 122 6.96 5.89 -16.97
N ALA A 123 5.76 6.40 -17.26
CA ALA A 123 4.50 5.76 -16.88
C ALA A 123 4.35 4.38 -17.54
N VAL A 124 4.68 4.27 -18.83
CA VAL A 124 4.66 2.99 -19.57
C VAL A 124 5.66 2.00 -18.99
N THR A 125 6.89 2.45 -18.71
CA THR A 125 7.93 1.59 -18.12
C THR A 125 7.52 1.09 -16.74
N GLY A 126 6.98 1.97 -15.89
CA GLY A 126 6.46 1.60 -14.57
C GLY A 126 5.28 0.63 -14.67
N ALA A 127 4.32 0.87 -15.56
CA ALA A 127 3.19 -0.03 -15.77
C ALA A 127 3.63 -1.42 -16.26
N GLN A 128 4.60 -1.48 -17.17
CA GLN A 128 5.17 -2.75 -17.65
C GLN A 128 5.89 -3.49 -16.53
N ARG A 129 6.68 -2.79 -15.71
CA ARG A 129 7.33 -3.36 -14.51
C ARG A 129 6.29 -3.95 -13.56
N ALA A 130 5.26 -3.17 -13.21
CA ALA A 130 4.18 -3.61 -12.34
C ALA A 130 3.46 -4.85 -12.88
N GLN A 131 3.10 -4.83 -14.17
CA GLN A 131 2.42 -5.95 -14.83
C GLN A 131 3.28 -7.22 -14.88
N ARG A 132 4.59 -7.08 -15.12
CA ARG A 132 5.56 -8.19 -15.12
C ARG A 132 5.72 -8.81 -13.72
N LEU A 133 5.75 -7.97 -12.68
CA LEU A 133 5.98 -8.40 -11.30
C LEU A 133 4.70 -8.91 -10.61
N LEU A 134 3.52 -8.61 -11.14
CA LEU A 134 2.24 -9.00 -10.55
C LEU A 134 2.13 -10.50 -10.20
N PRO A 135 2.53 -11.46 -11.06
CA PRO A 135 2.49 -12.88 -10.69
C PRO A 135 3.34 -13.20 -9.46
N VAL A 136 4.56 -12.67 -9.40
CA VAL A 136 5.48 -12.85 -8.27
C VAL A 136 4.92 -12.22 -6.99
N ALA A 137 4.36 -11.01 -7.10
CA ALA A 137 3.75 -10.32 -5.96
C ALA A 137 2.58 -11.13 -5.36
N LYS A 138 1.74 -11.76 -6.18
CA LYS A 138 0.61 -12.58 -5.71
C LYS A 138 1.05 -13.75 -4.84
N ASP A 139 2.12 -14.43 -5.23
CA ASP A 139 2.66 -15.57 -4.48
C ASP A 139 3.31 -15.10 -3.18
N LEU A 140 4.10 -14.02 -3.23
CA LEU A 140 4.75 -13.44 -2.06
C LEU A 140 3.76 -12.88 -1.03
N VAL A 141 2.67 -12.24 -1.47
CA VAL A 141 1.58 -11.75 -0.60
C VAL A 141 0.90 -12.91 0.09
N THR A 142 0.55 -13.96 -0.65
CA THR A 142 -0.10 -15.15 -0.09
C THR A 142 0.76 -15.74 1.03
N ALA A 143 2.05 -15.98 0.76
CA ALA A 143 2.99 -16.50 1.74
C ALA A 143 3.16 -15.57 2.96
N SER A 144 3.15 -14.25 2.75
CA SER A 144 3.32 -13.26 3.82
C SER A 144 2.10 -13.21 4.74
N ILE A 145 0.88 -13.21 4.17
CA ILE A 145 -0.36 -13.24 4.95
C ILE A 145 -0.45 -14.54 5.76
N GLU A 146 -0.13 -15.69 5.16
CA GLU A 146 -0.13 -16.99 5.85
C GLU A 146 0.88 -17.03 7.01
N LYS A 147 2.08 -16.47 6.79
CA LYS A 147 3.12 -16.35 7.81
C LYS A 147 2.63 -15.48 8.98
N LEU A 148 2.04 -14.33 8.72
CA LEU A 148 1.48 -13.47 9.78
C LEU A 148 0.32 -14.17 10.51
N ALA A 149 -0.60 -14.80 9.78
CA ALA A 149 -1.69 -15.56 10.39
C ALA A 149 -1.19 -16.66 11.35
N THR A 150 -0.09 -17.32 10.99
CA THR A 150 0.59 -18.30 11.84
C THR A 150 1.21 -17.65 13.07
N GLU A 151 1.96 -16.56 12.88
CA GLU A 151 2.62 -15.81 13.97
C GLU A 151 1.62 -15.31 15.02
N TYR A 152 0.46 -14.80 14.56
CA TYR A 152 -0.62 -14.33 15.43
C TYR A 152 -1.60 -15.44 15.85
N LYS A 153 -1.34 -16.71 15.49
CA LYS A 153 -2.14 -17.90 15.87
C LYS A 153 -3.61 -17.82 15.46
N LEU A 154 -3.91 -17.18 14.33
CA LEU A 154 -5.28 -16.96 13.85
C LEU A 154 -5.89 -18.21 13.18
N GLN A 155 -5.04 -19.13 12.71
CA GLN A 155 -5.44 -20.36 12.01
C GLN A 155 -6.22 -21.36 12.88
N GLN A 156 -6.30 -21.14 14.20
CA GLN A 156 -7.07 -21.99 15.10
C GLN A 156 -8.59 -21.86 14.88
N SER A 157 -9.04 -20.76 14.25
CA SER A 157 -10.43 -20.54 13.90
C SER A 157 -10.76 -21.08 12.52
N LYS A 158 -11.69 -22.04 12.43
CA LYS A 158 -12.20 -22.56 11.14
C LYS A 158 -12.73 -21.45 10.23
N SER A 159 -13.40 -20.44 10.82
CA SER A 159 -13.92 -19.30 10.06
C SER A 159 -12.79 -18.46 9.46
N PHE A 160 -11.70 -18.26 10.21
CA PHE A 160 -10.55 -17.52 9.70
C PHE A 160 -9.87 -18.28 8.56
N THR A 161 -9.70 -19.60 8.67
CA THR A 161 -9.11 -20.42 7.60
C THR A 161 -9.94 -20.36 6.31
N LEU A 162 -11.26 -20.40 6.39
CA LEU A 162 -12.13 -20.24 5.22
C LEU A 162 -12.03 -18.83 4.61
N ASN A 163 -11.99 -17.80 5.44
CA ASN A 163 -11.78 -16.42 4.98
C ASN A 163 -10.41 -16.25 4.32
N MET A 164 -9.37 -16.88 4.85
CA MET A 164 -8.03 -16.89 4.27
C MET A 164 -8.04 -17.52 2.86
N GLN A 165 -8.68 -18.67 2.68
CA GLN A 165 -8.79 -19.31 1.36
C GLN A 165 -9.50 -18.42 0.34
N ARG A 166 -10.55 -17.69 0.75
CA ARG A 166 -11.24 -16.71 -0.10
C ARG A 166 -10.33 -15.52 -0.43
N ALA A 167 -9.59 -15.02 0.55
CA ALA A 167 -8.63 -13.94 0.38
C ALA A 167 -7.56 -14.30 -0.67
N ILE A 168 -6.97 -15.49 -0.55
CA ILE A 168 -6.01 -16.03 -1.52
C ILE A 168 -6.66 -16.17 -2.90
N GLY A 169 -7.89 -16.69 -2.99
CA GLY A 169 -8.62 -16.78 -4.25
C GLY A 169 -8.80 -15.43 -4.95
N ARG A 170 -9.07 -14.35 -4.19
CA ARG A 170 -9.18 -12.98 -4.73
C ARG A 170 -7.84 -12.45 -5.22
N VAL A 171 -6.77 -12.57 -4.43
CA VAL A 171 -5.39 -12.24 -4.85
C VAL A 171 -5.06 -12.96 -6.16
N GLN A 172 -5.34 -14.26 -6.22
CA GLN A 172 -5.05 -15.08 -7.38
C GLN A 172 -5.91 -14.73 -8.60
N SER A 173 -7.03 -14.04 -8.43
CA SER A 173 -7.92 -13.56 -9.50
C SER A 173 -7.45 -12.28 -10.17
N VAL A 174 -6.48 -11.55 -9.60
CA VAL A 174 -5.94 -10.33 -10.21
C VAL A 174 -5.22 -10.65 -11.52
N ARG A 175 -5.46 -9.82 -12.55
CA ARG A 175 -4.98 -10.06 -13.92
C ARG A 175 -4.12 -8.94 -14.45
N LYS A 176 -4.45 -7.69 -14.11
CA LYS A 176 -3.84 -6.55 -14.79
C LYS A 176 -3.55 -5.36 -13.90
N VAL A 177 -2.56 -4.60 -14.32
CA VAL A 177 -2.27 -3.25 -13.84
C VAL A 177 -2.77 -2.26 -14.88
N LYS A 178 -3.43 -1.19 -14.41
CA LYS A 178 -3.93 -0.12 -15.28
C LYS A 178 -3.32 1.22 -14.85
N PRO A 179 -2.49 1.87 -15.69
CA PRO A 179 -2.08 3.25 -15.44
C PRO A 179 -3.28 4.20 -15.58
N ASP A 180 -3.34 5.21 -14.71
CA ASP A 180 -4.40 6.21 -14.66
C ASP A 180 -3.85 7.57 -14.22
N MET A 181 -4.14 8.62 -14.99
CA MET A 181 -3.62 9.97 -14.71
C MET A 181 -4.30 10.62 -13.50
N ALA A 182 -5.57 10.32 -13.28
CA ALA A 182 -6.36 10.92 -12.22
C ALA A 182 -5.96 10.39 -10.84
N SER A 183 -5.40 9.18 -10.80
CA SER A 183 -4.90 8.54 -9.57
C SER A 183 -3.55 9.12 -9.08
N ARG A 184 -2.87 9.96 -9.88
CA ARG A 184 -1.65 10.72 -9.50
C ARG A 184 -0.52 9.91 -8.84
N ASP A 185 -0.35 10.05 -7.53
CA ASP A 185 0.65 9.45 -6.63
C ASP A 185 0.12 8.22 -5.88
N ASN A 186 -1.12 7.82 -6.15
CA ASN A 186 -1.77 6.70 -5.46
C ASN A 186 -1.84 5.44 -6.33
N ALA A 187 -1.91 4.28 -5.68
CA ALA A 187 -2.48 3.07 -6.24
C ALA A 187 -3.84 2.81 -5.57
N SER A 188 -4.72 2.10 -6.26
CA SER A 188 -6.01 1.76 -5.69
C SER A 188 -6.64 0.54 -6.36
N VAL A 189 -7.52 -0.09 -5.60
CA VAL A 189 -8.33 -1.22 -6.03
C VAL A 189 -9.81 -0.89 -5.88
N PHE A 190 -10.57 -1.11 -6.95
CA PHE A 190 -12.02 -0.98 -6.91
C PHE A 190 -12.62 -2.34 -6.64
N LEU A 191 -13.29 -2.54 -5.50
CA LEU A 191 -13.84 -3.85 -5.11
C LEU A 191 -14.90 -4.39 -6.09
N ARG A 192 -15.57 -3.52 -6.85
CA ARG A 192 -16.45 -3.90 -7.98
C ARG A 192 -15.69 -4.49 -9.18
N ARG A 193 -14.38 -4.27 -9.28
CA ARG A 193 -13.47 -4.76 -10.33
C ARG A 193 -12.16 -5.26 -9.70
N PRO A 194 -12.21 -6.31 -8.85
CA PRO A 194 -11.08 -6.70 -8.02
C PRO A 194 -9.94 -7.34 -8.82
N GLN A 195 -10.08 -7.45 -10.15
CA GLN A 195 -9.09 -8.06 -11.03
C GLN A 195 -8.07 -7.05 -11.60
N THR A 196 -8.21 -5.76 -11.27
CA THR A 196 -7.38 -4.67 -11.76
C THR A 196 -6.87 -3.82 -10.61
N ILE A 197 -5.55 -3.62 -10.56
CA ILE A 197 -4.95 -2.60 -9.71
C ILE A 197 -4.73 -1.36 -10.58
N THR A 198 -5.27 -0.22 -10.14
CA THR A 198 -5.12 1.05 -10.84
C THR A 198 -3.97 1.81 -10.21
N PHE A 199 -3.05 2.30 -11.02
CA PHE A 199 -1.90 3.07 -10.54
C PHE A 199 -1.89 4.45 -11.15
N GLY A 200 -1.65 5.44 -10.31
CA GLY A 200 -1.25 6.77 -10.69
C GLY A 200 0.00 6.79 -11.58
N THR A 201 -0.02 7.59 -12.64
CA THR A 201 1.10 7.66 -13.58
C THR A 201 2.39 8.21 -12.97
N ILE A 202 2.29 9.15 -12.02
CA ILE A 202 3.45 9.65 -11.28
C ILE A 202 3.94 8.57 -10.32
N PHE A 203 3.02 7.85 -9.67
CA PHE A 203 3.39 6.78 -8.75
C PHE A 203 4.19 5.68 -9.45
N LEU A 204 3.76 5.26 -10.64
CA LEU A 204 4.51 4.31 -11.48
C LEU A 204 5.92 4.81 -11.85
N ALA A 205 6.05 6.11 -12.14
CA ALA A 205 7.32 6.71 -12.47
C ALA A 205 8.24 6.84 -11.24
N GLY A 206 7.68 7.15 -10.07
CA GLY A 206 8.38 7.32 -8.80
C GLY A 206 8.82 6.02 -8.12
N LEU A 207 8.48 4.85 -8.69
CA LEU A 207 8.86 3.52 -8.18
C LEU A 207 9.79 2.79 -9.18
N PRO A 208 11.05 3.25 -9.36
CA PRO A 208 11.95 2.75 -10.40
C PRO A 208 12.50 1.34 -10.16
N SER A 209 12.44 0.84 -8.92
CA SER A 209 12.94 -0.48 -8.56
C SER A 209 11.86 -1.56 -8.54
N ASP A 210 12.27 -2.82 -8.76
CA ASP A 210 11.38 -3.97 -8.64
C ASP A 210 11.00 -4.21 -7.17
N GLU A 211 11.88 -3.94 -6.21
CA GLU A 211 11.58 -4.06 -4.78
C GLU A 211 10.47 -3.11 -4.32
N ALA A 212 10.55 -1.83 -4.73
CA ALA A 212 9.51 -0.86 -4.40
C ALA A 212 8.18 -1.21 -5.07
N MET A 213 8.22 -1.65 -6.33
CA MET A 213 7.03 -2.07 -7.07
C MET A 213 6.38 -3.32 -6.46
N ILE A 214 7.16 -4.33 -6.03
CA ILE A 214 6.65 -5.48 -5.30
C ILE A 214 5.96 -5.05 -4.01
N SER A 215 6.58 -4.14 -3.24
CA SER A 215 6.02 -3.65 -1.98
C SER A 215 4.62 -3.05 -2.18
N VAL A 216 4.46 -2.16 -3.16
CA VAL A 216 3.19 -1.49 -3.45
C VAL A 216 2.17 -2.43 -4.09
N LEU A 217 2.58 -3.30 -5.03
CA LEU A 217 1.67 -4.34 -5.54
C LEU A 217 1.16 -5.23 -4.40
N ALA A 218 2.04 -5.58 -3.47
CA ALA A 218 1.67 -6.40 -2.33
C ALA A 218 0.69 -5.69 -1.39
N HIS A 219 0.90 -4.40 -1.13
CA HIS A 219 -0.03 -3.56 -0.38
C HIS A 219 -1.44 -3.60 -1.00
N GLU A 220 -1.57 -3.30 -2.30
CA GLU A 220 -2.86 -3.31 -3.00
C GLU A 220 -3.52 -4.70 -3.05
N LEU A 221 -2.70 -5.75 -3.18
CA LEU A 221 -3.19 -7.11 -3.16
C LEU A 221 -3.74 -7.50 -1.79
N VAL A 222 -3.29 -6.90 -0.69
CA VAL A 222 -3.88 -7.12 0.64
C VAL A 222 -5.27 -6.50 0.74
N HIS A 223 -5.50 -5.30 0.21
CA HIS A 223 -6.87 -4.74 0.14
C HIS A 223 -7.80 -5.64 -0.69
N ILE A 224 -7.33 -6.18 -1.82
CA ILE A 224 -8.09 -7.17 -2.60
C ILE A 224 -8.32 -8.46 -1.80
N ALA A 225 -7.30 -8.89 -1.06
CA ALA A 225 -7.37 -10.07 -0.20
C ALA A 225 -8.41 -9.87 0.90
N ASP A 226 -8.56 -8.68 1.48
CA ASP A 226 -9.58 -8.39 2.48
C ASP A 226 -10.98 -8.37 1.85
N GLY A 227 -11.16 -7.55 0.81
CA GLY A 227 -12.39 -7.39 0.04
C GLY A 227 -13.59 -6.87 0.86
N ASP A 228 -14.77 -6.75 0.22
CA ASP A 228 -15.99 -6.23 0.86
C ASP A 228 -16.46 -7.03 2.11
N GLY A 229 -15.93 -8.24 2.28
CA GLY A 229 -16.26 -9.13 3.40
C GLY A 229 -15.33 -9.03 4.59
N GLU A 230 -14.37 -8.11 4.59
CA GLU A 230 -13.42 -7.88 5.69
C GLU A 230 -12.71 -9.16 6.14
N SER A 231 -12.28 -9.98 5.17
CA SER A 231 -11.82 -11.36 5.41
C SER A 231 -10.55 -11.43 6.27
N LEU A 232 -9.76 -10.36 6.30
CA LEU A 232 -8.50 -10.23 7.03
C LEU A 232 -8.64 -9.33 8.27
N ARG A 233 -9.82 -8.81 8.61
CA ARG A 233 -10.03 -7.93 9.78
C ARG A 233 -9.46 -8.44 11.09
N SER A 234 -9.52 -9.75 11.34
CA SER A 234 -8.90 -10.34 12.56
C SER A 234 -7.38 -10.20 12.57
N LEU A 235 -6.75 -10.30 11.39
CA LEU A 235 -5.33 -10.08 11.21
C LEU A 235 -4.97 -8.60 11.39
N PHE A 236 -5.68 -7.69 10.74
CA PHE A 236 -5.46 -6.24 10.88
C PHE A 236 -5.54 -5.80 12.33
N ARG A 237 -6.56 -6.26 13.06
CA ARG A 237 -6.71 -5.97 14.49
C ARG A 237 -5.53 -6.50 15.33
N ALA A 238 -5.02 -7.69 15.02
CA ALA A 238 -3.91 -8.28 15.75
C ALA A 238 -2.60 -7.50 15.52
N VAL A 239 -2.33 -7.12 14.27
CA VAL A 239 -1.17 -6.29 13.89
C VAL A 239 -1.27 -4.90 14.53
N GLY A 240 -2.40 -4.20 14.33
CA GLY A 240 -2.61 -2.86 14.89
C GLY A 240 -2.51 -2.83 16.42
N LYS A 241 -3.05 -3.84 17.12
CA LYS A 241 -2.90 -3.97 18.58
C LYS A 241 -1.45 -4.13 19.00
N ARG A 242 -0.67 -4.96 18.29
CA ARG A 242 0.75 -5.16 18.59
C ARG A 242 1.54 -3.88 18.33
N ALA A 243 1.36 -3.26 17.16
CA ALA A 243 2.01 -2.01 16.78
C ALA A 243 1.71 -0.91 17.80
N SER A 244 0.45 -0.78 18.21
CA SER A 244 0.02 0.20 19.22
C SER A 244 0.81 0.08 20.52
N GLY A 245 1.03 -1.16 20.98
CA GLY A 245 1.81 -1.42 22.19
C GLY A 245 3.30 -1.10 22.02
N LEU A 246 3.86 -1.39 20.86
CA LEU A 246 5.28 -1.19 20.57
C LEU A 246 5.64 0.29 20.48
N ILE A 247 4.89 1.06 19.68
CA ILE A 247 5.20 2.47 19.40
C ILE A 247 4.39 3.47 20.23
N ARG A 248 3.58 2.99 21.19
CA ARG A 248 2.76 3.81 22.11
C ARG A 248 1.80 4.77 21.40
N MET A 249 1.29 4.38 20.24
CA MET A 249 0.31 5.12 19.45
C MET A 249 -0.97 4.29 19.33
N ARG A 250 -2.13 4.91 19.16
CA ARG A 250 -3.37 4.17 18.87
C ARG A 250 -3.43 3.83 17.38
N ILE A 251 -3.39 2.54 17.06
CA ILE A 251 -3.50 2.01 15.69
C ILE A 251 -4.64 0.99 15.67
N TYR A 252 -5.76 1.40 15.09
CA TYR A 252 -7.00 0.63 14.98
C TYR A 252 -7.69 0.94 13.64
N GLU A 253 -8.68 0.12 13.27
CA GLU A 253 -9.49 0.30 12.06
C GLU A 253 -8.63 0.53 10.82
N GLN A 254 -8.88 1.59 10.03
CA GLN A 254 -8.20 1.85 8.76
C GLN A 254 -6.69 1.90 8.93
N ARG A 255 -6.18 2.59 9.95
CA ARG A 255 -4.73 2.64 10.22
C ARG A 255 -4.10 1.27 10.47
N ALA A 256 -4.87 0.34 11.04
CA ALA A 256 -4.40 -1.02 11.26
C ALA A 256 -4.43 -1.87 9.98
N GLU A 257 -5.39 -1.60 9.09
CA GLU A 257 -5.43 -2.17 7.75
C GLU A 257 -4.23 -1.69 6.93
N GLU A 258 -4.08 -0.37 6.74
CA GLU A 258 -2.99 0.25 5.98
C GLU A 258 -1.61 -0.21 6.46
N LEU A 259 -1.38 -0.18 7.78
CA LEU A 259 -0.12 -0.68 8.36
C LEU A 259 0.10 -2.17 8.09
N THR A 260 -0.97 -2.97 8.04
CA THR A 260 -0.83 -4.40 7.71
C THR A 260 -0.52 -4.60 6.23
N CYS A 261 -1.14 -3.81 5.34
CA CYS A 261 -0.81 -3.78 3.92
C CYS A 261 0.67 -3.45 3.71
N ASP A 262 1.19 -2.42 4.38
CA ASP A 262 2.60 -2.04 4.34
C ASP A 262 3.54 -3.10 4.93
N LEU A 263 3.13 -3.75 6.03
CA LEU A 263 3.90 -4.84 6.64
C LEU A 263 4.04 -6.01 5.66
N VAL A 264 2.94 -6.40 5.02
CA VAL A 264 2.96 -7.45 4.00
C VAL A 264 3.79 -7.02 2.79
N GLY A 265 3.71 -5.75 2.37
CA GLY A 265 4.54 -5.17 1.31
C GLY A 265 6.03 -5.29 1.60
N ALA A 266 6.45 -4.87 2.79
CA ALA A 266 7.84 -4.99 3.24
C ALA A 266 8.30 -6.45 3.36
N MET A 267 7.45 -7.35 3.84
CA MET A 267 7.74 -8.79 3.90
C MET A 267 7.91 -9.40 2.50
N ALA A 268 7.01 -9.07 1.56
CA ALA A 268 7.07 -9.54 0.20
C ALA A 268 8.34 -9.06 -0.51
N ALA A 269 8.67 -7.76 -0.39
CA ALA A 269 9.89 -7.20 -0.97
C ALA A 269 11.16 -7.84 -0.38
N ARG A 270 11.22 -8.10 0.93
CA ARG A 270 12.36 -8.81 1.55
C ARG A 270 12.50 -10.25 1.05
N SER A 271 11.40 -10.98 0.91
CA SER A 271 11.43 -12.32 0.31
C SER A 271 11.90 -12.26 -1.15
N PHE A 272 11.40 -11.31 -1.95
CA PHE A 272 11.85 -11.09 -3.32
C PHE A 272 13.36 -10.84 -3.41
N VAL A 273 13.90 -9.96 -2.55
CA VAL A 273 15.35 -9.68 -2.49
C VAL A 273 16.15 -10.95 -2.17
N SER A 274 15.65 -11.79 -1.25
CA SER A 274 16.31 -13.05 -0.89
C SER A 274 16.37 -14.06 -2.04
N GLU A 275 15.40 -14.01 -2.96
CA GLU A 275 15.29 -14.91 -4.11
C GLU A 275 15.97 -14.35 -5.38
N THR A 276 16.31 -13.06 -5.39
CA THR A 276 16.86 -12.37 -6.56
C THR A 276 18.17 -11.66 -6.22
N PRO A 277 19.24 -12.37 -5.81
CA PRO A 277 20.50 -11.73 -5.42
C PRO A 277 21.07 -10.85 -6.54
N ASP A 278 21.62 -9.70 -6.17
CA ASP A 278 22.29 -8.76 -7.08
C ASP A 278 23.55 -8.18 -6.40
N TYR A 279 24.26 -7.28 -7.08
CA TYR A 279 25.45 -6.61 -6.53
C TYR A 279 25.13 -5.40 -5.63
N SER A 280 23.86 -5.03 -5.50
CA SER A 280 23.46 -3.92 -4.63
C SER A 280 23.58 -4.36 -3.17
N PRO A 281 24.06 -3.49 -2.25
CA PRO A 281 24.09 -3.82 -0.82
C PRO A 281 22.70 -4.19 -0.31
N LEU A 282 22.61 -5.22 0.55
CA LEU A 282 21.34 -5.66 1.12
C LEU A 282 20.52 -4.50 1.73
N PRO A 283 21.09 -3.61 2.59
CA PRO A 283 20.35 -2.50 3.17
C PRO A 283 19.68 -1.62 2.12
N ARG A 284 20.38 -1.33 1.02
CA ARG A 284 19.87 -0.52 -0.08
C ARG A 284 18.62 -1.15 -0.68
N ARG A 285 18.69 -2.44 -1.00
CA ARG A 285 17.59 -3.15 -1.68
C ARG A 285 16.34 -3.24 -0.83
N ILE A 286 16.49 -3.65 0.42
CA ILE A 286 15.34 -3.82 1.32
C ILE A 286 14.77 -2.46 1.75
N SER A 287 15.58 -1.40 1.76
CA SER A 287 15.08 -0.03 2.00
C SER A 287 14.08 0.41 0.94
N ARG A 288 14.27 0.06 -0.34
CA ARG A 288 13.39 0.44 -1.46
C ARG A 288 11.91 0.11 -1.23
N ALA A 289 11.63 -0.91 -0.42
CA ALA A 289 10.26 -1.30 -0.07
C ALA A 289 9.49 -0.18 0.67
N VAL A 290 10.19 0.71 1.37
CA VAL A 290 9.61 1.71 2.27
C VAL A 290 10.16 3.12 2.06
N GLN A 291 11.15 3.32 1.18
CA GLN A 291 11.81 4.61 0.92
C GLN A 291 10.88 5.74 0.46
N HIS A 292 9.73 5.42 -0.14
CA HIS A 292 8.74 6.44 -0.52
C HIS A 292 8.17 7.20 0.68
N ASN A 293 8.33 6.66 1.90
CA ASN A 293 7.97 7.31 3.16
C ASN A 293 9.07 8.23 3.74
N CYS A 294 10.21 8.40 3.06
CA CYS A 294 11.26 9.32 3.48
C CYS A 294 10.98 10.74 2.98
N VAL A 295 9.97 11.36 3.57
CA VAL A 295 9.44 12.70 3.25
C VAL A 295 10.12 13.80 4.06
N GLU A 296 10.01 15.04 3.59
CA GLU A 296 10.35 16.24 4.35
C GLU A 296 9.21 16.62 5.31
N ASP A 297 7.97 16.60 4.81
CA ASP A 297 6.75 16.92 5.56
C ASP A 297 6.07 15.64 6.08
N ASP A 298 6.29 15.31 7.36
CA ASP A 298 5.79 14.10 8.02
C ASP A 298 4.37 14.29 8.59
N GLU A 299 3.40 14.43 7.71
CA GLU A 299 1.98 14.52 8.08
C GLU A 299 1.26 13.18 7.92
N GLY A 300 0.30 12.91 8.81
CA GLY A 300 -0.63 11.80 8.70
C GLY A 300 -2.06 12.31 8.81
N ASP A 301 -3.04 11.49 8.44
CA ASP A 301 -4.44 11.87 8.45
C ASP A 301 -5.25 10.96 9.41
N GLU A 302 -6.58 10.96 9.26
CA GLU A 302 -7.46 10.13 10.09
C GLU A 302 -7.29 8.63 9.79
N ASP A 303 -6.99 8.29 8.54
CA ASP A 303 -6.97 6.94 7.97
C ASP A 303 -5.57 6.32 7.92
N HIS A 304 -4.53 7.14 7.84
CA HIS A 304 -3.14 6.74 7.66
C HIS A 304 -2.24 7.24 8.79
N LEU A 305 -1.19 6.48 9.08
CA LEU A 305 -0.08 6.98 9.90
C LEU A 305 0.76 7.94 9.07
N SER A 306 1.44 8.88 9.73
CA SER A 306 2.44 9.69 9.04
C SER A 306 3.55 8.78 8.47
N PRO A 307 4.18 9.12 7.33
CA PRO A 307 5.20 8.30 6.70
C PRO A 307 6.30 7.80 7.65
N ARG A 308 6.81 8.66 8.54
CA ARG A 308 7.84 8.25 9.52
C ARG A 308 7.30 7.29 10.57
N ASN A 309 6.05 7.48 11.01
CA ASN A 309 5.41 6.58 11.97
C ASN A 309 5.07 5.23 11.33
N THR A 310 4.75 5.19 10.04
CA THR A 310 4.65 3.97 9.25
C THR A 310 5.98 3.21 9.29
N ILE A 311 7.09 3.84 8.89
CA ILE A 311 8.42 3.18 8.94
C ILE A 311 8.74 2.67 10.35
N ARG A 312 8.55 3.51 11.38
CA ARG A 312 8.79 3.14 12.78
C ARG A 312 7.95 1.91 13.19
N ALA A 313 6.66 1.90 12.86
CA ALA A 313 5.77 0.79 13.18
C ALA A 313 6.19 -0.51 12.46
N LEU A 314 6.55 -0.44 11.18
CA LEU A 314 7.01 -1.58 10.40
C LEU A 314 8.28 -2.21 10.99
N LEU A 315 9.26 -1.38 11.34
CA LEU A 315 10.52 -1.84 11.94
C LEU A 315 10.31 -2.41 13.34
N ALA A 316 9.41 -1.81 14.14
CA ALA A 316 9.04 -2.33 15.45
C ALA A 316 8.34 -3.70 15.35
N LEU A 317 7.43 -3.85 14.38
CA LEU A 317 6.72 -5.11 14.13
C LEU A 317 7.65 -6.22 13.61
N SER A 318 8.68 -5.86 12.85
CA SER A 318 9.66 -6.79 12.28
C SER A 318 11.10 -6.43 12.67
N PRO A 319 11.56 -6.78 13.90
CA PRO A 319 12.93 -6.47 14.34
C PRO A 319 14.04 -7.02 13.44
N SER A 320 13.80 -8.15 12.77
CA SER A 320 14.76 -8.69 11.78
C SER A 320 14.98 -7.75 10.59
N PHE A 321 13.96 -6.98 10.21
CA PHE A 321 14.07 -5.99 9.14
C PHE A 321 15.00 -4.85 9.57
N ALA A 322 14.84 -4.34 10.79
CA ALA A 322 15.73 -3.32 11.35
C ALA A 322 17.18 -3.82 11.45
N HIS A 323 17.38 -5.07 11.87
CA HIS A 323 18.71 -5.70 11.88
C HIS A 323 19.33 -5.81 10.48
N GLU A 324 18.57 -6.28 9.50
CA GLU A 324 19.06 -6.42 8.12
C GLU A 324 19.47 -5.08 7.51
N LEU A 325 18.72 -4.01 7.82
CA LEU A 325 19.05 -2.64 7.40
C LEU A 325 20.35 -2.16 8.02
N VAL A 326 20.51 -2.33 9.34
CA VAL A 326 21.65 -1.77 10.07
C VAL A 326 22.93 -2.59 9.84
N TYR A 327 22.83 -3.90 9.76
CA TYR A 327 24.00 -4.80 9.72
C TYR A 327 24.24 -5.44 8.35
N GLY A 328 23.32 -5.31 7.39
CA GLY A 328 23.49 -5.80 6.03
C GLY A 328 23.55 -7.32 5.90
N GLN A 329 22.99 -8.06 6.85
CA GLN A 329 22.98 -9.52 6.87
C GLN A 329 21.55 -10.05 7.01
N MET A 330 21.14 -10.92 6.09
CA MET A 330 19.96 -11.76 6.30
C MET A 330 20.30 -12.80 7.36
N PRO A 331 19.42 -13.07 8.35
CA PRO A 331 19.64 -14.17 9.27
C PRO A 331 19.79 -15.45 8.44
N SER A 332 20.91 -16.15 8.61
CA SER A 332 21.14 -17.43 7.95
C SER A 332 19.96 -18.33 8.28
N ARG A 333 19.26 -18.84 7.24
CA ARG A 333 18.31 -19.93 7.44
C ARG A 333 19.12 -21.04 8.10
N SER A 334 18.90 -21.26 9.39
CA SER A 334 19.38 -22.47 10.06
C SER A 334 18.80 -23.62 9.25
N ILE A 335 19.65 -24.25 8.44
CA ILE A 335 19.34 -25.51 7.79
C ILE A 335 19.20 -26.48 8.96
N ARG A 336 17.97 -26.63 9.48
CA ARG A 336 17.63 -27.83 10.21
C ARG A 336 17.67 -28.95 9.19
N SER A 337 18.84 -29.58 9.08
CA SER A 337 18.95 -30.92 8.54
C SER A 337 18.01 -31.80 9.36
N ASN A 338 16.92 -32.23 8.73
CA ASN A 338 16.09 -33.32 9.26
C ASN A 338 16.87 -34.63 9.21
#